data_AF-A0A4R9QD73-F1
#
_entry.id   AF-A0A4R9QD73-F1
#
_cell.length_a   1.000
_cell.length_b   1.000
_cell.length_c   1.000
_cell.angle_alpha   90.00
_cell.angle_beta   90.00
_cell.angle_gamma   90.00
#
_symmetry.space_group_name_H-M   'P 1'
#
loop_
_entity.id
_entity.type
_entity.pdbx_description
1 polymer ?
#
loop_
_entity_poly.entity_id
_entity_poly.type
_entity_poly.pdbx_seq_one_letter_code
_entity_poly.pdbx_strand_id
1 'polypeptide(L)' 'MEPTKFKLTRDVTRDECLWLDADIAAGTIVYSYSGYTYGCIGPGGRAVTLERDGPFVELPRNALGDATIPSE' A
#
# COMPACT_ATOMS: atom_id res chain seq x y z
N MET A 1 12.24 -11.37 9.01
CA MET A 1 11.90 -10.01 9.49
C MET A 1 10.46 -9.77 9.11
N GLU A 2 9.61 -9.30 10.02
CA GLU A 2 8.21 -9.04 9.68
C GLU A 2 8.09 -7.78 8.82
N PRO A 3 7.22 -7.75 7.79
CA PRO A 3 7.07 -6.57 6.93
C PRO A 3 6.42 -5.42 7.72
N THR A 4 6.86 -4.20 7.44
CA THR A 4 6.23 -2.99 8.00
C THR A 4 4.78 -2.91 7.54
N LYS A 5 3.86 -2.62 8.46
CA LYS A 5 2.43 -2.47 8.16
C LYS A 5 2.10 -0.99 7.95
N PHE A 6 1.29 -0.70 6.94
CA PHE A 6 0.69 0.61 6.72
C PHE A 6 -0.83 0.49 6.80
N LYS A 7 -1.48 1.57 7.22
CA LYS A 7 -2.92 1.73 7.17
C LYS A 7 -3.26 2.80 6.13
N LEU A 8 -4.21 2.52 5.25
CA LEU A 8 -4.68 3.54 4.32
C LEU A 8 -5.38 4.67 5.09
N THR A 9 -5.02 5.91 4.80
CA THR A 9 -5.60 7.11 5.44
C THR A 9 -6.82 7.65 4.70
N ARG A 10 -7.03 7.20 3.45
CA ARG A 10 -8.13 7.53 2.55
C ARG A 10 -8.38 6.38 1.60
N ASP A 11 -9.51 6.41 0.91
CA ASP A 11 -9.78 5.48 -0.19
C ASP A 11 -8.76 5.70 -1.30
N VAL A 12 -8.32 4.60 -1.91
CA VAL A 12 -7.53 4.61 -3.14
C VAL A 12 -8.36 3.97 -4.24
N THR A 13 -8.69 4.73 -5.29
CA THR A 13 -9.59 4.28 -6.34
C THR A 13 -8.86 3.85 -7.60
N ARG A 14 -9.54 3.07 -8.44
CA ARG A 14 -9.05 2.70 -9.77
C ARG A 14 -8.91 3.91 -10.70
N ASP A 15 -9.70 4.97 -10.47
CA ASP A 15 -9.62 6.19 -11.28
C ASP A 15 -8.29 6.94 -11.06
N GLU A 16 -7.72 6.90 -9.85
CA GLU A 16 -6.38 7.47 -9.59
C GLU A 16 -5.24 6.46 -9.83
N CYS A 17 -5.51 5.16 -9.67
CA CYS A 17 -4.55 4.07 -9.81
C CYS A 17 -5.12 2.97 -10.72
N LEU A 18 -5.04 3.17 -12.04
CA LEU A 18 -5.68 2.31 -13.06
C LEU A 18 -5.18 0.85 -13.07
N TRP A 19 -4.03 0.58 -12.44
CA TRP A 19 -3.45 -0.77 -12.30
C TRP A 19 -4.06 -1.59 -11.15
N LEU A 20 -4.95 -1.01 -10.34
CA LEU A 20 -5.64 -1.73 -9.29
C LEU A 20 -6.81 -2.55 -9.85
N ASP A 21 -6.98 -3.77 -9.31
CA ASP A 21 -8.12 -4.64 -9.63
C ASP A 21 -9.44 -4.10 -9.05
N ALA A 22 -9.38 -3.42 -7.90
CA ALA A 22 -10.50 -2.85 -7.18
C ALA A 22 -10.08 -1.61 -6.37
N ASP A 23 -11.06 -0.81 -5.98
CA ASP A 23 -10.85 0.28 -5.02
C ASP A 23 -10.46 -0.31 -3.65
N ILE A 24 -9.59 0.39 -2.94
CA ILE A 24 -9.12 -0.01 -1.61
C ILE A 24 -9.60 1.01 -0.60
N ALA A 25 -10.41 0.56 0.34
CA ALA A 25 -11.01 1.42 1.34
C ALA A 25 -9.99 1.97 2.35
N ALA A 26 -10.24 3.19 2.83
CA ALA A 26 -9.56 3.76 3.96
C ALA A 26 -9.57 2.79 5.16
N GLY A 27 -8.47 2.77 5.89
CA GLY A 27 -8.27 1.89 7.03
C GLY A 27 -7.82 0.47 6.69
N THR A 28 -7.76 0.08 5.41
CA THR A 28 -7.18 -1.19 4.98
C THR A 28 -5.72 -1.27 5.38
N ILE A 29 -5.30 -2.44 5.90
CA ILE A 29 -3.92 -2.73 6.24
C ILE A 29 -3.22 -3.33 5.03
N VAL A 30 -2.06 -2.77 4.70
CA VAL A 30 -1.16 -3.28 3.65
C VAL A 30 0.24 -3.46 4.22
N TYR A 31 1.07 -4.22 3.54
CA TYR A 31 2.42 -4.55 4.02
C TYR A 31 3.47 -4.01 3.07
N SER A 32 4.62 -3.58 3.60
CA SER A 32 5.76 -3.19 2.78
C SER A 32 6.20 -4.37 1.89
N TYR A 33 6.33 -4.14 0.60
CA TYR A 33 6.96 -5.09 -0.30
C TYR A 33 8.48 -4.86 -0.34
N SER A 34 9.27 -5.92 -0.21
CA SER A 34 10.75 -5.86 -0.15
C SER A 34 11.46 -6.54 -1.33
N GLY A 35 10.71 -7.09 -2.28
CA GLY A 35 11.26 -7.70 -3.49
C GLY A 35 11.63 -6.70 -4.58
N TYR A 36 12.09 -7.21 -5.73
CA TYR A 36 12.41 -6.39 -6.88
C TYR A 36 11.13 -5.87 -7.55
N THR A 37 11.08 -4.56 -7.78
CA THR A 37 9.94 -3.90 -8.45
C THR A 37 10.26 -3.50 -9.89
N TYR A 38 11.49 -3.73 -10.35
CA TYR A 38 11.93 -3.54 -11.74
C TYR A 38 11.55 -2.19 -12.39
N GLY A 39 11.49 -1.11 -11.59
CA GLY A 39 11.14 0.22 -12.06
C GLY A 39 9.64 0.50 -12.20
N CYS A 40 8.77 -0.42 -11.75
CA CYS A 40 7.32 -0.25 -11.77
C CYS A 40 6.76 0.74 -10.74
N ILE A 41 7.61 1.36 -9.90
CA ILE A 41 7.16 2.28 -8.85
C ILE A 41 7.57 3.71 -9.22
N GLY A 42 6.58 4.59 -9.34
CA GLY A 42 6.77 6.00 -9.60
C GLY A 42 7.33 6.77 -8.38
N PRO A 43 7.76 8.03 -8.58
CA PRO A 43 8.38 8.85 -7.53
C PRO A 43 7.44 9.15 -6.35
N GLY A 44 6.12 9.18 -6.59
CA GLY A 44 5.09 9.43 -5.58
C GLY A 44 4.52 8.17 -4.93
N GLY A 45 4.86 6.98 -5.41
CA GLY A 45 4.28 5.73 -4.94
C GLY A 45 5.21 4.90 -4.08
N ARG A 46 4.61 3.86 -3.49
CA ARG A 46 5.27 2.89 -2.64
C ARG A 46 4.77 1.50 -2.99
N ALA A 47 5.71 0.57 -3.13
CA ALA A 47 5.40 -0.84 -3.30
C ALA A 47 4.88 -1.42 -1.99
N VAL A 48 3.68 -1.96 -2.05
CA VAL A 48 3.04 -2.68 -0.95
C VAL A 48 2.45 -3.99 -1.45
N THR A 49 2.10 -4.89 -0.55
CA THR A 49 1.28 -6.06 -0.85
C THR A 49 0.03 -6.03 0.01
N LEU A 50 -1.11 -6.46 -0.57
CA LEU A 50 -2.39 -6.54 0.12
C LEU A 50 -2.45 -7.75 1.08
N GLU A 51 -1.61 -8.75 0.82
CA GLU A 51 -1.46 -9.97 1.62
C GLU A 51 0.01 -10.16 2.03
N ARG A 52 0.32 -10.87 3.12
CA ARG A 52 1.70 -10.93 3.65
C ARG A 52 2.77 -11.35 2.62
N ASP A 53 2.43 -12.30 1.74
CA ASP A 53 3.35 -12.88 0.75
C ASP A 53 2.81 -12.74 -0.69
N GLY A 54 1.93 -11.77 -0.91
CA GLY A 54 1.28 -11.52 -2.19
C GLY A 54 2.13 -10.75 -3.21
N PRO A 55 1.61 -10.57 -4.44
CA PRO A 55 2.21 -9.69 -5.43
C PRO A 55 2.23 -8.24 -4.92
N PHE A 56 3.18 -7.45 -5.43
CA PHE A 56 3.20 -6.03 -5.10
C PHE A 56 2.22 -5.23 -5.96
N VAL A 57 1.70 -4.16 -5.37
CA VAL A 57 1.00 -3.07 -6.05
C VAL A 57 1.65 -1.75 -5.64
N GLU A 58 1.62 -0.77 -6.53
CA GLU A 58 1.99 0.59 -6.18
C GLU A 58 0.78 1.32 -5.59
N LEU A 59 0.94 1.91 -4.40
CA LEU A 59 -0.03 2.86 -3.84
C LEU A 59 0.60 4.24 -3.63
N PRO A 60 -0.17 5.34 -3.70
CA PRO A 60 0.31 6.68 -3.40
C PRO A 60 0.86 6.77 -1.98
N ARG A 61 2.07 7.33 -1.79
CA ARG A 61 2.67 7.49 -0.45
C ARG A 61 1.81 8.30 0.49
N ASN A 62 1.10 9.30 -0.03
CA ASN A 62 0.21 10.16 0.75
C ASN A 62 -1.07 9.45 1.24
N ALA A 63 -1.38 8.28 0.71
CA ALA A 63 -2.49 7.44 1.17
C ALA A 63 -2.06 6.47 2.28
N LEU A 64 -0.77 6.40 2.63
CA LEU A 64 -0.23 5.45 3.61
C LEU A 64 0.15 6.15 4.91
N GLY A 65 -0.43 5.70 6.02
CA GLY A 65 -0.04 6.08 7.38
C GLY A 65 0.58 4.90 8.14
N ASP A 66 1.28 5.20 9.23
CA ASP A 66 1.77 4.18 10.14
C ASP A 66 0.60 3.37 10.72
N ALA A 67 0.69 2.05 10.68
CA ALA A 67 -0.32 1.18 11.27
C ALA A 67 -0.20 1.09 12.81
N THR A 68 0.54 2.00 13.47
CA THR A 68 0.61 2.08 14.92
C THR A 68 -0.80 2.27 15.46
N ILE A 69 -1.28 1.23 16.13
CA ILE A 69 -2.52 1.19 16.90
C ILE A 69 -2.54 2.46 17.76
N PRO A 70 -3.62 3.28 17.75
CA PRO A 70 -3.69 4.41 18.68
C PRO A 70 -3.49 3.85 20.09
N SER A 71 -2.46 4.34 20.78
CA SER A 71 -2.38 4.16 22.22
C SER A 71 -3.58 4.89 22.81
N GLU A 72 -4.41 4.15 23.53
CA GLU A 72 -5.55 4.65 24.30
C GLU A 72 -5.14 5.76 25.28
#